data_AF-A0A8C4NKH6-F1
#
_entry.id   AF-A0A8C4NKH6-F1
#
_cell.length_a   1.000
_cell.length_b   1.000
_cell.length_c   1.000
_cell.angle_alpha   90.00
_cell.angle_beta   90.00
_cell.angle_gamma   90.00
#
_symmetry.space_group_name_H-M   'P 1'
#
loop_
_entity.id
_entity.type
_entity.pdbx_description
1 polymer ?
#
loop_
_entity_poly.entity_id
_entity_poly.type
_entity_poly.pdbx_seq_one_letter_code
_entity_poly.pdbx_strand_id
1 'polypeptide(L)'
;MAAVVLPPVKLKWLEHLNNSWVMEDSDTVSTREGAAALYNQLISNKEVIALPQQVMRLKGPQLPDFEREPLSLEEQEHYLGALLSSQLALAKTVCSDSPFAAALRQRLLILQRIFYAIAIKYHDHGRARQQQQAVPDGGGGLGERGELSERPRSGTDALIEMGVKTGLSLLFALLRQSWMMPTSVPGEMSHTCY
;
A
#
# COMPACT_ATOMS: atom_id res chain seq x y z
N MET A 1 21.17 24.59 17.82
CA MET A 1 20.25 23.54 17.31
C MET A 1 21.11 22.44 16.72
N ALA A 2 21.11 21.24 17.29
CA ALA A 2 21.85 20.10 16.74
C ALA A 2 21.14 19.58 15.49
N ALA A 3 21.90 19.28 14.43
CA ALA A 3 21.35 18.60 13.26
C ALA A 3 20.89 17.19 13.68
N VAL A 4 19.60 16.91 13.55
CA VAL A 4 19.04 15.58 13.82
C VAL A 4 19.28 14.73 12.59
N VAL A 5 20.39 14.02 12.59
CA VAL A 5 20.69 13.02 11.57
C VAL A 5 19.79 11.82 11.81
N LEU A 6 18.94 11.48 10.84
CA LEU A 6 18.10 10.28 10.94
C LEU A 6 18.81 9.08 10.29
N PRO A 7 19.25 8.10 11.08
CA PRO A 7 19.90 6.92 10.54
C PRO A 7 18.93 6.12 9.65
N PRO A 8 19.46 5.21 8.81
CA PRO A 8 18.63 4.17 8.19
C PRO A 8 17.82 3.47 9.29
N VAL A 9 16.55 3.16 9.03
CA VAL A 9 15.67 2.56 10.05
C VAL A 9 15.17 1.20 9.57
N LYS A 10 15.11 0.24 10.50
CA LYS A 10 14.38 -1.02 10.33
C LYS A 10 13.00 -0.86 10.94
N LEU A 11 11.98 -1.26 10.17
CA LEU A 11 10.58 -1.15 10.58
C LEU A 11 10.09 -2.51 11.10
N LYS A 12 9.39 -2.49 12.24
CA LYS A 12 8.74 -3.66 12.83
C LYS A 12 7.41 -3.24 13.45
N TRP A 13 6.36 -3.22 12.65
CA TRP A 13 5.04 -2.82 13.11
C TRP A 13 4.47 -3.81 14.13
N LEU A 14 3.97 -3.28 15.23
CA LEU A 14 3.34 -4.07 16.29
C LEU A 14 1.83 -4.10 16.06
N GLU A 15 1.30 -5.28 15.75
CA GLU A 15 -0.12 -5.44 15.38
C GLU A 15 -1.08 -4.99 16.48
N HIS A 16 -0.73 -5.22 17.75
CA HIS A 16 -1.56 -4.80 18.89
C HIS A 16 -1.74 -3.28 19.00
N LEU A 17 -0.87 -2.49 18.35
CA LEU A 17 -0.99 -1.03 18.30
C LEU A 17 -1.83 -0.52 17.13
N ASN A 18 -2.27 -1.39 16.21
CA ASN A 18 -2.99 -0.96 15.01
C ASN A 18 -4.27 -0.19 15.34
N ASN A 19 -5.03 -0.61 16.36
CA ASN A 19 -6.22 0.13 16.76
C ASN A 19 -5.90 1.55 17.26
N SER A 20 -4.78 1.73 17.97
CA SER A 20 -4.31 3.05 18.40
C SER A 20 -3.96 3.91 17.19
N TRP A 21 -3.16 3.37 16.26
CA TRP A 21 -2.70 4.10 15.07
C TRP A 21 -3.80 4.43 14.07
N VAL A 22 -4.91 3.68 14.05
CA VAL A 22 -6.09 4.02 13.23
C VAL A 22 -6.87 5.21 13.81
N MET A 23 -6.86 5.38 15.13
CA MET A 23 -7.57 6.47 15.80
C MET A 23 -6.77 7.77 15.86
N GLU A 24 -5.54 7.77 15.35
CA GLU A 24 -4.69 8.96 15.30
C GLU A 24 -5.27 10.03 14.38
N ASP A 25 -5.27 11.27 14.88
CA ASP A 25 -5.81 12.43 14.19
C ASP A 25 -4.81 12.96 13.15
N SER A 26 -5.29 13.28 11.94
CA SER A 26 -4.45 13.80 10.85
C SER A 26 -3.79 15.13 11.19
N ASP A 27 -4.44 15.95 12.03
CA ASP A 27 -3.93 17.27 12.40
C ASP A 27 -2.63 17.16 13.20
N THR A 28 -2.49 16.11 14.02
CA THR A 28 -1.27 15.87 14.81
C THR A 28 -0.04 15.64 13.93
N VAL A 29 -0.20 14.94 12.80
CA VAL A 29 0.87 14.68 11.82
C VAL A 29 1.26 15.94 11.06
N SER A 30 0.34 16.91 10.94
CA SER A 30 0.56 18.18 10.25
C SER A 30 1.43 19.15 11.05
N THR A 31 1.36 19.12 12.38
CA THR A 31 2.15 19.98 13.27
C THR A 31 3.58 19.47 13.45
N ARG A 32 4.52 20.36 13.79
CA ARG A 32 5.92 19.97 14.03
C ARG A 32 6.03 19.17 15.33
N GLU A 33 5.34 19.62 16.37
CA GLU A 33 5.38 19.05 17.71
C GLU A 33 4.66 17.71 17.77
N GLY A 34 3.49 17.61 17.13
CA GLY A 34 2.74 16.35 17.03
C GLY A 34 3.49 15.29 16.24
N ALA A 35 4.07 15.66 15.08
CA ALA A 35 4.91 14.73 14.31
C ALA A 35 6.13 14.26 15.13
N ALA A 36 6.77 15.14 15.89
CA ALA A 36 7.88 14.74 16.76
C ALA A 36 7.43 13.78 17.87
N ALA A 37 6.28 14.01 18.50
CA ALA A 37 5.73 13.14 19.53
C ALA A 37 5.40 11.74 18.99
N LEU A 38 4.71 11.65 17.85
CA LEU A 38 4.39 10.38 17.20
C LEU A 38 5.64 9.62 16.73
N TYR A 39 6.64 10.34 16.22
CA TYR A 39 7.91 9.71 15.88
C TYR A 39 8.64 9.13 17.11
N ASN A 40 8.64 9.87 18.23
CA ASN A 40 9.19 9.37 19.48
C ASN A 40 8.41 8.16 20.01
N GLN A 41 7.09 8.13 19.83
CA GLN A 41 6.26 6.96 20.14
C GLN A 41 6.65 5.74 19.31
N LEU A 42 6.92 5.90 18.00
CA LEU A 42 7.42 4.81 17.15
C LEU A 42 8.76 4.25 17.65
N ILE A 43 9.67 5.12 18.10
CA ILE A 43 10.96 4.71 18.67
C ILE A 43 10.75 3.99 20.01
N SER A 44 9.94 4.57 20.90
CA SER A 44 9.64 3.99 22.22
C SER A 44 9.02 2.60 22.11
N ASN A 45 8.12 2.43 21.14
CA ASN A 45 7.47 1.15 20.85
C ASN A 45 8.38 0.17 20.11
N LYS A 46 9.62 0.55 19.77
CA LYS A 46 10.57 -0.22 18.97
C LYS A 46 10.02 -0.62 17.60
N GLU A 47 9.07 0.16 17.09
CA GLU A 47 8.52 0.02 15.75
C GLU A 47 9.47 0.59 14.69
N VAL A 48 10.27 1.59 15.10
CA VAL A 48 11.37 2.18 14.33
C VAL A 48 12.69 1.91 15.06
N ILE A 49 13.56 1.11 14.45
CA ILE A 49 14.87 0.78 15.01
C ILE A 49 15.94 1.46 14.16
N ALA A 50 16.68 2.40 14.74
CA ALA A 50 17.83 3.03 14.11
C ALA A 50 18.92 1.98 13.83
N LEU A 51 19.35 1.86 12.58
CA LEU A 51 20.50 1.08 12.18
C LEU A 51 21.77 1.91 12.35
N PRO A 52 22.91 1.30 12.71
CA PRO A 52 24.18 2.00 12.75
C PRO A 52 24.44 2.65 11.39
N GLN A 53 24.69 3.96 11.37
CA GLN A 53 25.16 4.60 10.16
C GLN A 53 26.52 4.02 9.81
N GLN A 54 26.65 3.45 8.62
CA GLN A 54 27.96 3.11 8.09
C GLN A 54 28.74 4.42 8.04
N VAL A 55 29.81 4.51 8.84
CA VAL A 55 30.73 5.65 8.78
C VAL A 55 31.18 5.74 7.33
N MET A 56 30.81 6.84 6.67
CA MET A 56 31.25 7.11 5.33
C MET A 56 32.77 7.22 5.40
N ARG A 57 33.47 6.14 5.04
CA ARG A 57 34.92 6.12 4.99
C ARG A 57 35.31 6.96 3.79
N LEU A 58 35.42 8.26 4.01
CA LEU A 58 35.99 9.23 3.08
C LEU A 58 37.48 8.91 2.92
N LYS A 59 37.81 7.76 2.33
CA LYS A 59 39.15 7.49 1.86
C LYS A 59 39.25 8.29 0.56
N GLY A 60 39.73 9.53 0.69
CA GLY A 60 40.16 10.28 -0.47
C GLY A 60 41.19 9.45 -1.26
N PRO A 61 41.32 9.68 -2.58
CA PRO A 61 42.41 9.08 -3.34
C PRO A 61 43.74 9.31 -2.61
N GLN A 62 44.61 8.31 -2.57
CA GLN A 62 45.96 8.54 -2.06
C GLN A 62 46.59 9.65 -2.88
N LEU A 63 47.05 10.70 -2.21
CA LEU A 63 47.76 11.78 -2.85
C LEU A 63 49.01 11.17 -3.50
N PRO A 64 49.25 11.38 -4.81
CA PRO A 64 50.44 10.86 -5.45
C PRO A 64 51.68 11.39 -4.75
N ASP A 65 52.66 10.52 -4.53
CA ASP A 65 54.01 10.95 -4.23
C ASP A 65 54.49 11.86 -5.37
N PHE A 66 55.30 12.87 -5.06
CA PHE A 66 55.63 14.01 -5.94
C PHE A 66 56.38 13.66 -7.24
N GLU A 67 56.53 12.38 -7.59
CA GLU A 67 57.16 11.89 -8.82
C GLU A 67 56.06 11.51 -9.83
N ARG A 68 55.59 12.49 -10.62
CA ARG A 68 54.55 12.27 -11.64
C ARG A 68 55.13 11.63 -12.90
N GLU A 69 54.83 10.35 -13.12
CA GLU A 69 54.61 9.87 -14.48
C GLU A 69 53.30 10.49 -15.04
N PRO A 70 53.24 10.82 -16.34
CA PRO A 70 52.02 11.29 -16.96
C PRO A 70 50.94 10.20 -16.85
N LEU A 71 49.77 10.56 -16.32
CA LEU A 71 48.66 9.62 -16.20
C LEU A 71 48.22 9.13 -17.59
N SER A 72 47.91 7.86 -17.70
CA SER A 72 47.18 7.34 -18.85
C SER A 72 45.76 7.92 -18.90
N LEU A 73 45.17 7.94 -20.09
CA LEU A 73 43.78 8.39 -20.27
C LEU A 73 42.80 7.58 -19.41
N GLU A 74 43.02 6.26 -19.28
CA GLU A 74 42.20 5.34 -18.49
C GLU A 74 42.25 5.67 -16.99
N GLU A 75 43.43 5.98 -16.46
CA GLU A 75 43.58 6.41 -15.07
C GLU A 75 42.90 7.76 -14.84
N GLN A 76 43.02 8.71 -15.77
CA GLN A 76 42.35 10.00 -15.67
C GLN A 76 40.82 9.84 -15.62
N GLU A 77 40.25 9.01 -16.49
CA GLU A 77 38.81 8.69 -16.48
C GLU A 77 38.38 8.01 -15.17
N HIS A 78 39.19 7.07 -14.67
CA HIS A 78 38.95 6.40 -13.40
C HIS A 78 38.91 7.39 -12.22
N TYR A 79 39.92 8.27 -12.11
CA TYR A 79 39.98 9.28 -11.05
C TYR A 79 38.84 10.30 -11.15
N LEU A 80 38.47 10.70 -12.37
CA LEU A 80 37.33 11.59 -12.58
C LEU A 80 36.01 10.92 -12.15
N GLY A 81 35.81 9.65 -12.48
CA GLY A 81 34.66 8.86 -12.01
C GLY A 81 34.64 8.70 -10.48
N ALA A 82 35.78 8.43 -9.87
CA ALA A 82 35.92 8.34 -8.42
C ALA A 82 35.64 9.68 -7.72
N LEU A 83 36.09 10.80 -8.30
CA LEU A 83 35.81 12.14 -7.80
C LEU A 83 34.32 12.46 -7.89
N LEU A 84 33.70 12.25 -9.05
CA LEU A 84 32.27 12.53 -9.25
C LEU A 84 31.38 11.68 -8.34
N SER A 85 31.68 10.39 -8.19
CA SER A 85 30.94 9.50 -7.27
C SER A 85 31.09 9.94 -5.81
N SER A 86 32.30 10.39 -5.41
CA SER A 86 32.54 10.94 -4.08
C SER A 86 31.77 12.25 -3.84
N GLN A 87 31.75 13.16 -4.81
CA GLN A 87 30.99 14.41 -4.73
C GLN A 87 29.48 14.16 -4.68
N LEU A 88 28.98 13.21 -5.48
CA LEU A 88 27.58 12.81 -5.45
C LEU A 88 27.20 12.20 -4.10
N ALA A 89 28.04 11.32 -3.55
CA ALA A 89 27.82 10.71 -2.24
C ALA A 89 27.78 11.79 -1.15
N LEU A 90 28.73 12.73 -1.17
CA LEU A 90 28.75 13.86 -0.24
C LEU A 90 27.50 14.73 -0.37
N ALA A 91 27.10 15.08 -1.59
CA ALA A 91 25.90 15.88 -1.84
C ALA A 91 24.64 15.19 -1.29
N LYS A 92 24.51 13.87 -1.49
CA LYS A 92 23.40 13.09 -0.92
C LYS A 92 23.40 13.14 0.61
N THR A 93 24.55 12.95 1.25
CA THR A 93 24.68 13.01 2.71
C THR A 93 24.31 14.39 3.26
N VAL A 94 24.85 15.47 2.68
CA VAL A 94 24.56 16.84 3.11
C VAL A 94 23.07 17.17 2.96
N CYS A 95 22.46 16.76 1.84
CA CYS A 95 21.02 16.93 1.63
C CYS A 95 20.18 16.13 2.63
N SER A 96 20.57 14.88 2.94
CA SER A 96 19.86 14.04 3.91
C SER A 96 20.02 14.51 5.36
N ASP A 97 21.08 15.25 5.66
CA ASP A 97 21.36 15.79 7.00
C ASP A 97 20.64 17.13 7.26
N SER A 98 19.88 17.64 6.28
CA SER A 98 19.10 18.85 6.48
C SER A 98 17.95 18.64 7.48
N PRO A 99 17.62 19.67 8.31
CA PRO A 99 16.51 19.57 9.27
C PRO A 99 15.16 19.34 8.58
N PHE A 100 15.01 19.84 7.35
CA PHE A 100 13.85 19.57 6.51
C PHE A 100 13.75 18.09 6.13
N ALA A 101 14.83 17.49 5.63
CA ALA A 101 14.85 16.07 5.27
C ALA A 101 14.56 15.17 6.48
N ALA A 102 15.09 15.54 7.65
CA ALA A 102 14.79 14.84 8.90
C ALA A 102 13.29 14.91 9.25
N ALA A 103 12.72 16.11 9.28
CA ALA A 103 11.29 16.30 9.59
C ALA A 103 10.37 15.60 8.57
N LEU A 104 10.72 15.66 7.28
CA LEU A 104 9.98 14.99 6.22
C LEU A 104 9.99 13.46 6.41
N ARG A 105 11.15 12.88 6.71
CA ARG A 105 11.29 11.44 6.93
C ARG A 105 10.48 10.97 8.14
N GLN A 106 10.45 11.74 9.23
CA GLN A 106 9.59 11.43 10.40
C GLN A 106 8.12 11.35 9.99
N ARG A 107 7.62 12.36 9.27
CA ARG A 107 6.24 12.40 8.79
C ARG A 107 5.90 11.25 7.86
N LEU A 108 6.81 10.92 6.93
CA LEU A 108 6.62 9.77 6.04
C LEU A 108 6.51 8.45 6.80
N LEU A 109 7.32 8.24 7.84
CA LEU A 109 7.27 7.03 8.66
C LEU A 109 5.98 6.92 9.46
N ILE A 110 5.50 8.04 10.02
CA ILE A 110 4.22 8.11 10.73
C ILE A 110 3.06 7.79 9.77
N LEU A 111 3.04 8.43 8.60
CA LEU A 111 2.01 8.16 7.59
C LEU A 111 2.05 6.71 7.10
N GLN A 112 3.25 6.15 6.90
CA GLN A 112 3.42 4.75 6.56
C GLN A 112 2.86 3.83 7.65
N ARG A 113 3.05 4.16 8.93
CA ARG A 113 2.51 3.39 10.06
C ARG A 113 0.98 3.45 10.12
N ILE A 114 0.41 4.64 10.00
CA ILE A 114 -1.05 4.86 10.02
C ILE A 114 -1.69 4.12 8.85
N PHE A 115 -1.12 4.26 7.64
CA PHE A 115 -1.60 3.57 6.45
C PHE A 115 -1.55 2.05 6.62
N TYR A 116 -0.46 1.50 7.18
CA TYR A 116 -0.38 0.08 7.50
C TYR A 116 -1.49 -0.36 8.48
N ALA A 117 -1.76 0.42 9.53
CA ALA A 117 -2.80 0.11 10.51
C ALA A 117 -4.20 0.08 9.88
N ILE A 118 -4.51 1.08 9.04
CA ILE A 118 -5.76 1.18 8.28
C ILE A 118 -5.87 0.00 7.30
N ALA A 119 -4.79 -0.34 6.60
CA ALA A 119 -4.76 -1.47 5.68
C ALA A 119 -5.12 -2.78 6.38
N ILE A 120 -4.51 -3.08 7.52
CA ILE A 120 -4.83 -4.29 8.30
C ILE A 120 -6.29 -4.26 8.79
N LYS A 121 -6.75 -3.13 9.33
CA LYS A 121 -8.10 -3.03 9.90
C LYS A 121 -9.22 -3.07 8.86
N TYR A 122 -9.03 -2.52 7.66
CA TYR A 122 -10.13 -2.38 6.69
C TYR A 122 -9.96 -3.21 5.42
N HIS A 123 -8.73 -3.57 5.03
CA HIS A 123 -8.49 -4.39 3.84
C HIS A 123 -8.38 -5.88 4.12
N ASP A 124 -7.98 -6.30 5.33
CA ASP A 124 -7.79 -7.73 5.65
C ASP A 124 -9.07 -8.40 6.19
N HIS A 125 -9.97 -7.64 6.82
CA HIS A 125 -11.27 -8.17 7.28
C HIS A 125 -12.21 -8.61 6.15
N GLY A 126 -11.99 -8.16 4.91
CA GLY A 126 -12.66 -8.71 3.73
C GLY A 126 -12.25 -10.15 3.39
N ARG A 127 -11.04 -10.57 3.80
CA ARG A 127 -10.48 -11.91 3.56
C ARG A 127 -10.59 -12.82 4.79
N ALA A 128 -10.35 -12.29 6.00
CA ALA A 128 -10.41 -13.06 7.25
C ALA A 128 -11.84 -13.49 7.64
N ARG A 129 -12.86 -12.70 7.30
CA ARG A 129 -14.27 -13.08 7.52
C ARG A 129 -14.70 -14.26 6.64
N GLN A 130 -13.97 -14.52 5.56
CA GLN A 130 -14.18 -15.68 4.69
C GLN A 130 -13.51 -16.96 5.22
N GLN A 131 -12.53 -16.84 6.13
CA GLN A 131 -11.74 -17.96 6.62
C GLN A 131 -12.10 -18.42 8.05
N GLN A 132 -12.65 -17.56 8.90
CA GLN A 132 -13.11 -17.93 10.26
C GLN A 132 -14.43 -18.73 10.29
N GLN A 133 -15.13 -18.90 9.16
CA GLN A 133 -16.28 -19.81 9.06
C GLN A 133 -15.89 -21.25 8.68
N ALA A 134 -14.60 -21.55 8.50
CA ALA A 134 -14.10 -22.84 8.03
C ALA A 134 -13.39 -23.67 9.13
N VAL A 135 -13.99 -23.79 10.31
CA VAL A 135 -13.60 -24.82 11.29
C VAL A 135 -14.77 -25.82 11.40
N PRO A 136 -14.66 -27.02 10.79
CA PRO A 136 -15.63 -28.08 11.00
C PRO A 136 -15.16 -28.95 12.17
N ASP A 137 -15.98 -29.02 13.21
CA ASP A 137 -15.80 -30.03 14.26
C ASP A 137 -16.52 -31.31 13.85
N GLY A 138 -15.73 -32.38 13.69
CA GLY A 138 -16.09 -33.80 13.83
C GLY A 138 -17.28 -34.40 13.06
N GLY A 139 -16.97 -35.28 12.09
CA GLY A 139 -17.68 -36.56 11.96
C GLY A 139 -18.15 -37.00 10.57
N GLY A 140 -17.27 -37.69 9.83
CA GLY A 140 -17.58 -38.91 9.06
C GLY A 140 -18.45 -38.85 7.78
N GLY A 141 -17.86 -39.27 6.65
CA GLY A 141 -18.61 -39.97 5.59
C GLY A 141 -18.53 -39.38 4.18
N LEU A 142 -17.56 -39.88 3.40
CA LEU A 142 -17.57 -40.20 1.96
C LEU A 142 -18.67 -39.59 1.05
N GLY A 143 -18.27 -38.90 -0.02
CA GLY A 143 -19.10 -38.81 -1.25
C GLY A 143 -19.05 -37.48 -2.00
N GLU A 144 -18.29 -37.48 -3.09
CA GLU A 144 -18.38 -36.71 -4.35
C GLU A 144 -19.20 -35.40 -4.47
N ARG A 145 -18.48 -34.37 -4.92
CA ARG A 145 -18.83 -33.33 -5.92
C ARG A 145 -20.29 -32.84 -5.99
N GLY A 146 -20.47 -31.63 -5.46
CA GLY A 146 -21.16 -30.54 -6.15
C GLY A 146 -22.65 -30.47 -5.89
N GLU A 147 -23.06 -29.71 -4.87
CA GLU A 147 -24.18 -28.79 -4.98
C GLU A 147 -24.23 -27.83 -3.78
N LEU A 148 -24.84 -26.68 -4.04
CA LEU A 148 -24.94 -25.47 -3.23
C LEU A 148 -25.45 -25.78 -1.81
N SER A 149 -24.58 -25.70 -0.80
CA SER A 149 -24.99 -25.78 0.60
C SER A 149 -25.40 -24.39 1.07
N GLU A 150 -26.70 -24.09 0.92
CA GLU A 150 -27.35 -22.97 1.61
C GLU A 150 -27.40 -23.27 3.13
N ARG A 151 -26.74 -22.45 3.94
CA ARG A 151 -26.98 -22.38 5.39
C ARG A 151 -27.02 -20.91 5.84
N PRO A 152 -27.75 -20.64 6.93
CA PRO A 152 -28.87 -19.72 6.97
C PRO A 152 -28.38 -18.27 6.97
N ARG A 153 -28.57 -17.58 5.84
CA ARG A 153 -28.37 -16.13 5.77
C ARG A 153 -29.42 -15.48 6.67
N SER A 154 -29.03 -14.47 7.43
CA SER A 154 -29.95 -13.63 8.22
C SER A 154 -31.19 -13.31 7.36
N GLY A 155 -32.40 -13.40 7.92
CA GLY A 155 -33.64 -13.28 7.14
C GLY A 155 -33.70 -11.99 6.31
N THR A 156 -33.07 -10.91 6.79
CA THR A 156 -32.88 -9.66 6.06
C THR A 156 -31.93 -9.77 4.87
N ASP A 157 -30.81 -10.48 4.99
CA ASP A 157 -29.86 -10.70 3.89
C ASP A 157 -30.47 -11.60 2.80
N ALA A 158 -31.25 -12.62 3.20
CA ALA A 158 -31.98 -13.46 2.25
C ALA A 158 -33.02 -12.65 1.46
N LEU A 159 -33.76 -11.75 2.13
CA LEU A 159 -34.70 -10.85 1.48
C LEU A 159 -34.00 -9.85 0.54
N ILE A 160 -32.86 -9.29 0.95
CA ILE A 160 -32.07 -8.37 0.12
C ILE A 160 -31.55 -9.09 -1.12
N GLU A 161 -30.95 -10.26 -0.98
CA GLU A 161 -30.43 -11.03 -2.10
C GLU A 161 -31.53 -11.47 -3.05
N MET A 162 -32.65 -11.97 -2.52
CA MET A 162 -33.79 -12.39 -3.32
C MET A 162 -34.41 -11.18 -4.04
N GLY A 163 -34.50 -10.02 -3.39
CA GLY A 163 -34.95 -8.75 -3.99
C GLY A 163 -34.02 -8.26 -5.10
N VAL A 164 -32.71 -8.32 -4.91
CA VAL A 164 -31.71 -7.91 -5.92
C VAL A 164 -31.73 -8.86 -7.11
N LYS A 165 -31.71 -10.18 -6.88
CA LYS A 165 -31.77 -11.18 -7.95
C LYS A 165 -33.04 -11.04 -8.77
N THR A 166 -34.20 -10.96 -8.12
CA THR A 166 -35.48 -10.81 -8.82
C THR A 166 -35.58 -9.48 -9.57
N GLY A 167 -35.15 -8.38 -8.95
CA GLY A 167 -35.16 -7.05 -9.58
C GLY A 167 -34.25 -6.96 -10.82
N LEU A 168 -33.02 -7.48 -10.73
CA LEU A 168 -32.11 -7.51 -11.88
C LEU A 168 -32.60 -8.46 -12.97
N SER A 169 -33.11 -9.64 -12.62
CA SER A 169 -33.71 -10.56 -13.59
C SER A 169 -34.87 -9.93 -14.34
N LEU A 170 -35.76 -9.21 -13.64
CA LEU A 170 -36.87 -8.50 -14.26
C LEU A 170 -36.37 -7.35 -15.15
N LEU A 171 -35.39 -6.57 -14.69
CA LEU A 171 -34.78 -5.49 -15.47
C LEU A 171 -34.21 -6.02 -16.81
N PHE A 172 -33.44 -7.10 -16.77
CA PHE A 172 -32.88 -7.70 -17.97
C PHE A 172 -33.93 -8.37 -18.84
N ALA A 173 -34.99 -8.94 -18.27
CA ALA A 173 -36.12 -9.46 -19.04
C ALA A 173 -36.86 -8.34 -19.78
N LEU A 174 -37.12 -7.20 -19.13
CA LEU A 174 -37.74 -6.03 -19.73
C LEU A 174 -36.86 -5.39 -20.81
N LEU A 175 -35.54 -5.29 -20.57
CA LEU A 175 -34.59 -4.81 -21.57
C LEU A 175 -34.58 -5.73 -22.80
N ARG A 176 -34.50 -7.05 -22.60
CA ARG A 176 -34.60 -8.02 -23.70
C ARG A 176 -35.93 -7.92 -24.41
N GLN A 177 -37.06 -7.80 -23.69
CA GLN A 177 -38.37 -7.63 -24.29
C GLN A 177 -38.45 -6.34 -25.11
N SER A 178 -37.91 -5.23 -24.60
CA SER A 178 -37.88 -3.95 -25.32
C SER A 178 -37.08 -4.03 -26.62
N TRP A 179 -36.05 -4.88 -26.67
CA TRP A 179 -35.20 -5.08 -27.84
C TRP A 179 -35.73 -6.18 -28.77
N MET A 180 -36.48 -7.13 -28.24
CA MET A 180 -37.09 -8.24 -28.97
C MET A 180 -38.52 -7.95 -29.43
N MET A 181 -39.08 -6.77 -29.12
CA MET A 181 -40.33 -6.30 -29.70
C MET A 181 -40.00 -5.67 -31.06
N PRO A 182 -40.16 -6.37 -32.20
CA PRO A 182 -40.30 -5.65 -33.46
C PRO A 182 -41.52 -4.74 -33.31
N THR A 183 -41.39 -3.48 -33.72
CA THR A 183 -42.54 -2.61 -33.95
C THR A 183 -43.45 -3.30 -34.96
N SER A 184 -44.45 -4.04 -34.50
CA SER A 184 -45.53 -4.52 -35.35
C SER A 184 -46.37 -3.31 -35.74
N VAL A 185 -45.96 -2.66 -36.82
CA VAL A 185 -46.84 -1.82 -37.62
C VAL A 185 -48.03 -2.70 -38.03
N PRO A 186 -49.29 -2.33 -37.73
CA PRO A 186 -50.46 -3.06 -38.20
C PRO A 186 -50.48 -3.03 -39.72
N GLY A 187 -50.66 -4.21 -40.32
CA GLY A 187 -50.58 -4.42 -41.76
C GLY A 187 -51.57 -3.59 -42.56
N GLU A 188 -51.09 -3.17 -43.74
CA GLU A 188 -51.92 -2.93 -44.91
C GLU A 188 -52.84 -4.13 -45.15
N MET A 189 -54.14 -3.86 -45.22
CA MET A 189 -55.12 -4.79 -45.77
C MET A 189 -54.91 -4.89 -47.28
N SER A 190 -54.51 -6.08 -47.71
CA SER A 190 -54.54 -6.58 -49.07
C SER A 190 -55.90 -6.34 -49.72
N HIS A 191 -55.95 -5.96 -51.00
CA HIS A 191 -56.84 -6.60 -51.97
C HIS A 191 -56.23 -6.55 -53.38
N THR A 192 -56.17 -7.74 -53.98
CA THR A 192 -55.64 -8.14 -55.28
C THR A 192 -56.54 -7.79 -56.47
N CYS A 193 -55.91 -7.73 -57.65
CA CYS A 193 -56.44 -7.47 -59.00
C CYS A 193 -57.70 -8.24 -59.41
N TYR A 194 -58.66 -7.57 -60.05
CA TYR A 194 -59.05 -7.66 -61.48
C TYR A 194 -60.11 -6.59 -61.78
#